data_AF-A0A0D2LX52-F1
#
_entry.id   AF-A0A0D2LX52-F1
#
_cell.length_a   1.000
_cell.length_b   1.000
_cell.length_c   1.000
_cell.angle_alpha   90.00
_cell.angle_beta   90.00
_cell.angle_gamma   90.00
#
_symmetry.space_group_name_H-M   'P 1'
#
loop_
_entity.id
_entity.type
_entity.pdbx_description
1 polymer ?
#
loop_
_entity_poly.entity_id
_entity_poly.type
_entity_poly.pdbx_seq_one_letter_code
_entity_poly.pdbx_strand_id
1 'polypeptide(L)'
;MATALANRAAQNQTTGLLRLSFNFFRNLSTATSTESPGASSTASKKPKRKKKKNLFEVAQFLPNWGLGYHMAKTHWTDVSYQITKINLYKDGRHGKAWGVVHKDG
;
A
#
# COMPACT_ATOMS: atom_id res chain seq x y z
N MET A 1 24.85 39.86 47.80
CA MET A 1 25.99 38.91 47.74
C MET A 1 26.38 38.73 46.28
N ALA A 2 27.62 38.34 45.99
CA ALA A 2 28.16 38.30 44.62
C ALA A 2 28.82 36.94 44.32
N THR A 3 29.41 36.81 43.11
CA THR A 3 30.08 35.62 42.53
C THR A 3 29.12 34.50 42.05
N ALA A 4 29.41 33.77 40.98
CA ALA A 4 30.25 34.07 39.81
C ALA A 4 29.87 33.13 38.63
N LEU A 5 30.12 33.57 37.39
CA LEU A 5 30.03 32.75 36.19
C LEU A 5 31.42 32.17 35.86
N ALA A 6 31.54 30.87 35.55
CA ALA A 6 32.81 30.26 35.12
C ALA A 6 32.60 29.09 34.14
N ASN A 7 33.37 29.08 33.04
CA ASN A 7 33.31 28.08 31.97
C ASN A 7 34.43 27.03 32.08
N ARG A 8 34.13 25.80 31.63
CA ARG A 8 35.02 24.85 30.92
C ARG A 8 34.12 23.79 30.26
N ALA A 9 34.16 23.41 28.97
CA ALA A 9 35.24 23.26 27.99
C ALA A 9 36.25 22.14 28.35
N ALA A 10 36.54 21.13 27.52
CA ALA A 10 35.99 20.69 26.21
C ALA A 10 36.23 19.14 26.07
N GLN A 11 36.27 18.41 24.94
CA GLN A 11 36.32 18.69 23.49
C GLN A 11 36.00 17.40 22.66
N ASN A 12 35.84 17.51 21.33
CA ASN A 12 35.78 16.42 20.32
C ASN A 12 34.47 15.58 20.35
N GLN A 13 33.96 14.94 19.29
CA GLN A 13 34.50 14.48 17.99
C GLN A 13 33.64 15.02 16.81
N THR A 14 34.18 15.79 15.87
CA THR A 14 34.68 15.38 14.53
C THR A 14 33.69 14.67 13.57
N THR A 15 33.17 15.45 12.62
CA THR A 15 33.01 15.12 11.18
C THR A 15 32.50 13.73 10.75
N GLY A 16 31.27 13.68 10.19
CA GLY A 16 30.72 12.54 9.46
C GLY A 16 29.91 12.97 8.23
N LEU A 17 30.59 13.32 7.14
CA LEU A 17 29.96 13.69 5.86
C LEU A 17 29.62 12.44 5.02
N LEU A 18 28.53 12.53 4.26
CA LEU A 18 28.22 11.75 3.05
C LEU A 18 28.18 10.21 3.15
N ARG A 19 26.98 9.63 2.96
CA ARG A 19 26.67 8.87 1.71
C ARG A 19 25.23 8.36 1.64
N LEU A 20 24.62 8.51 0.46
CA LEU A 20 23.58 7.59 0.01
C LEU A 20 24.23 6.27 -0.45
N SER A 21 23.55 5.15 -0.21
CA SER A 21 23.77 3.91 -0.96
C SER A 21 22.47 3.10 -1.01
N PHE A 22 21.91 2.95 -2.21
CA PHE A 22 20.75 2.09 -2.46
C PHE A 22 21.18 0.62 -2.37
N ASN A 23 20.66 -0.15 -1.41
CA ASN A 23 20.83 -1.60 -1.39
C ASN A 23 19.87 -2.28 -2.37
N PHE A 24 20.13 -2.08 -3.67
CA PHE A 24 19.41 -2.72 -4.77
C PHE A 24 20.11 -4.02 -5.16
N PHE A 25 19.35 -5.12 -5.16
CA PHE A 25 19.75 -6.50 -5.48
C PHE A 25 20.81 -7.19 -4.60
N ARG A 26 20.50 -8.43 -4.21
CA ARG A 26 21.48 -9.51 -4.02
C ARG A 26 20.82 -10.85 -4.33
N ASN A 27 21.54 -11.66 -5.12
CA ASN A 27 21.09 -12.79 -5.93
C ASN A 27 20.01 -13.72 -5.34
N LEU A 28 19.03 -14.06 -6.19
CA LEU A 28 18.36 -15.36 -6.15
C LEU A 28 19.30 -16.40 -6.79
N SER A 29 19.87 -17.30 -5.99
CA SER A 29 20.74 -18.36 -6.50
C SER A 29 19.93 -19.58 -6.95
N THR A 30 19.98 -19.90 -8.23
CA THR A 30 19.43 -21.16 -8.78
C THR A 30 20.36 -22.31 -8.45
N ALA A 31 19.82 -23.39 -7.86
CA ALA A 31 20.48 -24.69 -7.79
C ALA A 31 19.48 -25.77 -8.21
N THR A 32 19.83 -26.56 -9.22
CA THR A 32 18.99 -27.62 -9.80
C THR A 32 19.48 -29.00 -9.39
N SER A 33 18.57 -29.83 -8.88
CA SER A 33 18.75 -31.28 -8.74
C SER A 33 17.60 -31.97 -9.46
N THR A 34 17.90 -32.96 -10.31
CA THR A 34 16.95 -33.49 -11.31
C THR A 34 16.93 -35.02 -11.35
N GLU A 35 15.94 -35.63 -10.69
CA GLU A 35 15.51 -37.01 -10.94
C GLU A 35 13.96 -37.01 -10.94
N SER A 36 13.29 -37.11 -12.10
CA SER A 36 12.93 -38.32 -12.88
C SER A 36 11.69 -39.07 -12.33
N PRO A 37 10.86 -39.73 -13.16
CA PRO A 37 9.78 -38.98 -13.80
C PRO A 37 8.38 -39.53 -13.46
N GLY A 38 7.74 -38.97 -12.44
CA GLY A 38 6.32 -39.22 -12.13
C GLY A 38 5.38 -38.47 -13.08
N ALA A 39 4.69 -39.19 -13.98
CA ALA A 39 3.80 -38.61 -15.00
C ALA A 39 2.46 -38.08 -14.44
N SER A 40 2.51 -37.02 -13.63
CA SER A 40 1.36 -36.15 -13.38
C SER A 40 1.45 -34.94 -14.31
N SER A 41 0.52 -34.84 -15.26
CA SER A 41 0.49 -33.73 -16.20
C SER A 41 0.31 -32.40 -15.45
N THR A 42 1.37 -31.60 -15.42
CA THR A 42 1.37 -30.22 -14.91
C THR A 42 0.66 -29.31 -15.90
N ALA A 43 -0.63 -29.59 -16.12
CA ALA A 43 -1.57 -28.71 -16.77
C ALA A 43 -1.49 -27.36 -16.05
N SER A 44 -0.80 -26.42 -16.68
CA SER A 44 -0.50 -25.10 -16.15
C SER A 44 -1.81 -24.31 -16.10
N LYS A 45 -2.55 -24.49 -14.99
CA LYS A 45 -3.88 -23.94 -14.75
C LYS A 45 -3.81 -22.41 -14.82
N LYS A 46 -4.01 -21.87 -16.03
CA LYS A 46 -4.01 -20.43 -16.34
C LYS A 46 -4.75 -19.71 -15.21
N PRO A 47 -4.12 -18.72 -14.55
CA PRO A 47 -4.54 -18.26 -13.23
C PRO A 47 -6.02 -17.86 -13.27
N LYS A 48 -6.87 -18.67 -12.63
CA LYS A 48 -8.34 -18.61 -12.75
C LYS A 48 -8.79 -17.18 -12.45
N ARG A 49 -9.20 -16.45 -13.49
CA ARG A 49 -9.31 -14.98 -13.54
C ARG A 49 -9.92 -14.45 -12.24
N LYS A 50 -9.08 -13.87 -11.37
CA LYS A 50 -9.50 -13.36 -10.06
C LYS A 50 -10.65 -12.37 -10.30
N LYS A 51 -11.80 -12.60 -9.66
CA LYS A 51 -12.96 -11.69 -9.77
C LYS A 51 -12.53 -10.30 -9.30
N LYS A 52 -12.98 -9.25 -10.00
CA LYS A 52 -12.76 -7.87 -9.55
C LYS A 52 -13.43 -7.67 -8.20
N LYS A 53 -12.83 -6.84 -7.34
CA LYS A 53 -13.35 -6.49 -6.02
C LYS A 53 -14.53 -5.53 -6.14
N ASN A 54 -15.47 -5.62 -5.19
CA ASN A 54 -16.58 -4.68 -5.04
C ASN A 54 -16.09 -3.38 -4.36
N LEU A 55 -16.84 -2.26 -4.54
CA LEU A 55 -16.54 -0.99 -3.86
C LEU A 55 -16.46 -1.16 -2.35
N PHE A 56 -17.39 -1.90 -1.75
CA PHE A 56 -17.40 -2.15 -0.30
C PHE A 56 -16.20 -3.00 0.18
N GLU A 57 -15.70 -3.93 -0.66
CA GLU A 57 -14.48 -4.68 -0.34
C GLU A 57 -13.22 -3.81 -0.41
N VAL A 58 -13.22 -2.72 -1.19
CA VAL A 58 -12.11 -1.74 -1.21
C VAL A 58 -12.26 -0.75 -0.05
N ALA A 59 -13.47 -0.25 0.17
CA ALA A 59 -13.83 0.66 1.26
C ALA A 59 -13.54 0.07 2.65
N GLN A 60 -13.67 -1.25 2.84
CA GLN A 60 -13.34 -1.93 4.09
C GLN A 60 -11.86 -1.79 4.51
N PHE A 61 -10.95 -1.53 3.57
CA PHE A 61 -9.52 -1.27 3.88
C PHE A 61 -9.22 0.19 4.22
N LEU A 62 -10.19 1.10 4.08
CA LEU A 62 -10.05 2.53 4.39
C LEU A 62 -10.65 2.85 5.77
N PRO A 63 -10.07 3.82 6.51
CA PRO A 63 -10.69 4.31 7.73
C PRO A 63 -12.10 4.85 7.43
N ASN A 64 -13.02 4.65 8.36
CA ASN A 64 -14.42 5.09 8.25
C ASN A 64 -15.10 4.65 6.93
N TRP A 65 -14.76 3.46 6.41
CA TRP A 65 -15.27 2.93 5.14
C TRP A 65 -15.02 3.84 3.92
N GLY A 66 -13.95 4.64 3.94
CA GLY A 66 -13.62 5.55 2.84
C GLY A 66 -14.57 6.75 2.69
N LEU A 67 -15.36 7.09 3.71
CA LEU A 67 -16.12 8.35 3.73
C LEU A 67 -15.16 9.54 3.55
N GLY A 68 -15.53 10.47 2.65
CA GLY A 68 -14.71 11.62 2.25
C GLY A 68 -13.69 11.34 1.14
N TYR A 69 -13.40 10.07 0.79
CA TYR A 69 -12.45 9.72 -0.26
C TYR A 69 -13.08 9.70 -1.64
N HIS A 70 -12.28 10.05 -2.65
CA HIS A 70 -12.64 9.98 -4.07
C HIS A 70 -12.44 8.56 -4.61
N MET A 71 -13.43 8.06 -5.33
CA MET A 71 -13.45 6.72 -5.92
C MET A 71 -13.86 6.82 -7.40
N ALA A 72 -12.94 6.42 -8.28
CA ALA A 72 -13.19 6.28 -9.72
C ALA A 72 -13.12 4.80 -10.14
N LYS A 73 -13.86 4.44 -11.19
CA LYS A 73 -13.77 3.12 -11.83
C LYS A 73 -12.63 3.18 -12.85
N THR A 74 -11.73 2.18 -12.89
CA THR A 74 -10.41 2.16 -13.60
C THR A 74 -10.40 2.42 -15.13
N HIS A 75 -11.51 2.83 -15.73
CA HIS A 75 -11.66 3.22 -17.14
C HIS A 75 -12.38 4.58 -17.29
N TRP A 76 -12.58 5.29 -16.18
CA TRP A 76 -13.05 6.67 -16.12
C TRP A 76 -11.84 7.52 -15.74
N THR A 77 -11.49 8.48 -16.60
CA THR A 77 -10.38 9.41 -16.39
C THR A 77 -10.87 10.71 -15.75
N ASP A 78 -12.00 11.23 -16.20
CA ASP A 78 -12.43 12.61 -15.95
C ASP A 78 -13.53 12.72 -14.87
N VAL A 79 -13.86 11.60 -14.20
CA VAL A 79 -14.98 11.51 -13.24
C VAL A 79 -14.64 10.60 -12.06
N SER A 80 -14.61 11.18 -10.86
CA SER A 80 -14.59 10.45 -9.59
C SER A 80 -15.85 10.74 -8.76
N TYR A 81 -16.12 9.89 -7.77
CA TYR A 81 -17.20 10.09 -6.82
C TYR A 81 -16.65 10.11 -5.40
N GLN A 82 -16.92 11.18 -4.66
CA GLN A 82 -16.56 11.29 -3.25
C GLN A 82 -17.64 10.63 -2.40
N ILE A 83 -17.30 9.60 -1.61
CA ILE A 83 -18.29 8.88 -0.79
C ILE A 83 -18.75 9.77 0.37
N THR A 84 -20.05 10.09 0.46
CA THR A 84 -20.62 10.90 1.54
C THR A 84 -21.46 10.09 2.53
N LYS A 85 -22.04 8.96 2.11
CA LYS A 85 -22.82 8.08 3.00
C LYS A 85 -22.77 6.63 2.50
N ILE A 86 -22.69 5.68 3.42
CA ILE A 86 -22.83 4.25 3.16
C ILE A 86 -23.96 3.69 4.03
N ASN A 87 -24.69 2.72 3.50
CA ASN A 87 -25.62 1.86 4.23
C ASN A 87 -25.35 0.40 3.83
N LEU A 88 -24.75 -0.39 4.73
CA LEU A 88 -24.36 -1.77 4.47
C LEU A 88 -25.49 -2.74 4.79
N TYR A 89 -25.49 -3.89 4.09
CA TYR A 89 -26.26 -5.05 4.49
C TYR A 89 -25.50 -5.88 5.54
N LYS A 90 -26.18 -6.86 6.15
CA LYS A 90 -25.70 -7.64 7.31
C LYS A 90 -24.37 -8.39 7.06
N ASP A 91 -23.98 -8.60 5.80
CA ASP A 91 -22.73 -9.26 5.40
C ASP A 91 -21.55 -8.29 5.19
N GLY A 92 -21.78 -6.97 5.21
CA GLY A 92 -20.75 -5.92 5.04
C GLY A 92 -20.11 -5.81 3.65
N ARG A 93 -20.36 -6.76 2.74
CA ARG A 93 -19.80 -6.79 1.37
C ARG A 93 -20.70 -6.15 0.32
N HIS A 94 -21.95 -5.89 0.70
CA HIS A 94 -22.99 -5.30 -0.13
C HIS A 94 -23.73 -4.20 0.64
N GLY A 95 -24.42 -3.34 -0.09
CA GLY A 95 -25.12 -2.19 0.48
C GLY A 95 -25.43 -1.14 -0.58
N LYS A 96 -25.73 0.07 -0.11
CA LYS A 96 -25.92 1.27 -0.93
C LYS A 96 -24.91 2.33 -0.50
N ALA A 97 -24.40 3.09 -1.46
CA ALA A 97 -23.54 4.23 -1.21
C ALA A 97 -24.10 5.47 -1.94
N TRP A 98 -23.90 6.64 -1.34
CA TRP A 98 -24.18 7.94 -1.92
C TRP A 98 -22.89 8.76 -1.91
N GLY A 99 -22.76 9.64 -2.90
CA GLY A 99 -21.58 10.46 -3.06
C GLY A 99 -21.83 11.64 -3.99
N VAL A 100 -20.92 12.61 -3.95
CA VAL A 100 -20.90 13.76 -4.86
C VAL A 100 -20.03 13.42 -6.05
N VAL A 101 -20.46 13.77 -7.26
CA VAL A 101 -19.65 13.63 -8.46
C VAL A 101 -18.63 14.77 -8.51
N HIS A 102 -17.37 14.42 -8.69
CA HIS A 102 -16.29 15.35 -9.00
C HIS A 102 -15.86 15.09 -10.44
N LYS A 103 -15.67 16.17 -11.19
CA LYS A 103 -15.06 16.12 -12.52
C LYS A 103 -13.57 16.44 -12.38
N ASP A 104 -12.80 16.08 -13.39
CA ASP A 104 -11.37 16.39 -13.55
C ASP A 104 -10.40 15.55 -12.67
N GLY A 105 -10.91 14.53 -11.94
CA GLY A 105 -10.11 13.41 -11.40
C GLY A 105 -10.12 13.24 -9.88
#